data_AF-A0A3E2U1X6-F1
#
_entry.id   AF-A0A3E2U1X6-F1
#
_cell.length_a   1.000
_cell.length_b   1.000
_cell.length_c   1.000
_cell.angle_alpha   90.00
_cell.angle_beta   90.00
_cell.angle_gamma   90.00
#
_symmetry.space_group_name_H-M   'P 1'
#
loop_
_entity.id
_entity.type
_entity.pdbx_description
1 polymer ?
#
loop_
_entity_poly.entity_id
_entity_poly.type
_entity_poly.pdbx_seq_one_letter_code
_entity_poly.pdbx_strand_id
1 'polypeptide(L)'
;MSYAELQDVEAGFRVLSDEERSRCTALLSEAALIIDAYNADADVDRKWLVSCRMVRRQLGDTDSADAVTFPMGATQGTATALGYSQSWTMSGGSTGELYLSKLEKKLLGVGSRLGAHSPLEYLC
;
A
#
# COMPACT_ATOMS: atom_id res chain seq x y z
N MET A 1 6.91 -15.21 2.95
CA MET A 1 7.05 -15.39 1.49
C MET A 1 6.57 -14.10 0.83
N SER A 2 7.27 -13.57 -0.16
CA SER A 2 6.84 -12.41 -0.95
C SER A 2 6.29 -12.84 -2.31
N TYR A 3 5.38 -12.06 -2.88
CA TYR A 3 4.79 -12.32 -4.21
C TYR A 3 5.53 -11.63 -5.35
N ALA A 4 6.41 -10.69 -5.03
CA ALA A 4 7.20 -9.94 -5.98
C ALA A 4 8.61 -9.75 -5.42
N GLU A 5 9.56 -9.50 -6.31
CA GLU A 5 10.94 -9.21 -5.98
C GLU A 5 11.26 -7.72 -6.16
N LEU A 6 12.46 -7.34 -5.73
CA LEU A 6 12.93 -5.96 -5.80
C LEU A 6 12.97 -5.43 -7.24
N GLN A 7 13.38 -6.29 -8.18
CA GLN A 7 13.47 -5.97 -9.59
C GLN A 7 12.08 -5.68 -10.17
N ASP A 8 11.04 -6.40 -9.71
CA ASP A 8 9.67 -6.14 -10.14
C ASP A 8 9.22 -4.75 -9.71
N VAL A 9 9.55 -4.35 -8.48
CA VAL A 9 9.23 -3.01 -7.97
C VAL A 9 9.93 -1.94 -8.80
N GLU A 10 11.25 -2.06 -9.01
CA GLU A 10 12.05 -1.14 -9.80
C GLU A 10 11.60 -1.05 -11.27
N ALA A 11 11.20 -2.16 -11.90
CA ALA A 11 10.81 -2.20 -13.31
C ALA A 11 9.61 -1.30 -13.66
N GLY A 12 8.71 -1.07 -12.71
CA GLY A 12 7.57 -0.16 -12.86
C GLY A 12 7.63 1.05 -11.94
N PHE A 13 8.83 1.41 -11.47
CA PHE A 13 9.10 2.54 -10.59
C PHE A 13 10.45 3.18 -10.95
N ARG A 14 11.02 4.01 -10.06
CA ARG A 14 12.42 4.44 -10.15
C ARG A 14 13.35 3.36 -9.60
N VAL A 15 14.63 3.46 -9.96
CA VAL A 15 15.71 2.69 -9.33
C VAL A 15 15.80 3.08 -7.85
N LEU A 16 15.91 2.08 -6.98
CA LEU A 16 15.94 2.28 -5.52
C LEU A 16 17.39 2.45 -5.02
N SER A 17 17.57 3.36 -4.07
CA SER A 17 18.81 3.45 -3.28
C SER A 17 18.99 2.22 -2.38
N ASP A 18 20.21 1.96 -1.90
CA ASP A 18 20.49 0.77 -1.07
C ASP A 18 19.67 0.73 0.24
N GLU A 19 19.36 1.89 0.82
CA GLU A 19 18.46 2.00 1.98
C GLU A 19 17.00 1.69 1.61
N GLU A 20 16.53 2.16 0.45
CA GLU A 20 15.19 1.83 -0.05
C GLU A 20 15.08 0.35 -0.41
N ARG A 21 16.15 -0.27 -0.90
CA ARG A 21 16.16 -1.69 -1.24
C ARG A 21 15.88 -2.59 -0.03
N SER A 22 16.56 -2.30 1.09
CA SER A 22 16.34 -3.01 2.36
C SER A 22 14.92 -2.78 2.92
N ARG A 23 14.39 -1.56 2.76
CA ARG A 23 13.00 -1.26 3.14
C ARG A 23 11.99 -1.95 2.22
N CYS A 24 12.26 -1.99 0.93
CA CYS A 24 11.40 -2.60 -0.09
C CYS A 24 11.19 -4.09 0.19
N THR A 25 12.24 -4.84 0.53
CA THR A 25 12.12 -6.28 0.86
C THR A 25 11.27 -6.52 2.11
N ALA A 26 11.39 -5.67 3.13
CA ALA A 26 10.53 -5.72 4.32
C ALA A 26 9.07 -5.43 3.96
N LEU A 27 8.81 -4.36 3.19
CA LEU A 27 7.47 -3.97 2.76
C LEU A 27 6.82 -5.03 1.85
N LEU A 28 7.59 -5.70 0.99
CA LEU A 28 7.09 -6.81 0.17
C LEU A 28 6.64 -8.01 1.02
N SER A 29 7.33 -8.25 2.14
CA SER A 29 6.97 -9.31 3.08
C SER A 29 5.68 -8.97 3.83
N GLU A 30 5.54 -7.71 4.26
CA GLU A 30 4.32 -7.21 4.89
C GLU A 30 3.13 -7.20 3.92
N ALA A 31 3.34 -6.74 2.68
CA ALA A 31 2.33 -6.73 1.64
C ALA A 31 1.77 -8.13 1.36
N ALA A 32 2.63 -9.16 1.36
CA ALA A 32 2.19 -10.54 1.17
C ALA A 32 1.22 -11.00 2.27
N LEU A 33 1.53 -10.69 3.54
CA LEU A 33 0.64 -11.01 4.66
C LEU A 33 -0.71 -10.30 4.54
N ILE A 34 -0.71 -9.02 4.14
CA ILE A 34 -1.94 -8.25 3.95
C ILE A 34 -2.76 -8.84 2.79
N ILE A 35 -2.13 -9.19 1.68
CA ILE A 35 -2.81 -9.79 0.51
C ILE A 35 -3.45 -11.12 0.89
N ASP A 36 -2.74 -11.98 1.62
CA ASP A 36 -3.25 -13.28 2.04
C ASP A 36 -4.39 -13.18 3.04
N ALA A 37 -4.37 -12.17 3.91
CA ALA A 37 -5.49 -11.88 4.80
C ALA A 37 -6.77 -11.49 4.04
N TYR A 38 -6.64 -10.93 2.82
CA TYR A 38 -7.78 -10.58 1.98
C TYR A 38 -8.25 -11.75 1.11
N ASN A 39 -7.32 -12.45 0.45
CA ASN A 39 -7.63 -13.64 -0.32
C ASN A 39 -6.35 -14.48 -0.58
N ALA A 40 -6.17 -15.54 0.20
CA ALA A 40 -5.05 -16.48 0.05
C ALA A 40 -5.11 -17.30 -1.25
N ASP A 41 -6.27 -17.43 -1.89
CA ASP A 41 -6.47 -18.22 -3.12
C ASP A 41 -6.53 -17.34 -4.38
N ALA A 42 -6.27 -16.04 -4.26
CA ALA A 42 -6.22 -15.15 -5.41
C ALA A 42 -5.11 -15.56 -6.38
N ASP A 43 -5.38 -15.34 -7.67
CA ASP A 43 -4.42 -15.57 -8.75
C ASP A 43 -3.07 -14.89 -8.49
N VAL A 44 -1.98 -15.62 -8.74
CA VAL A 44 -0.61 -15.21 -8.38
C VAL A 44 -0.21 -13.92 -9.09
N ASP A 45 -0.58 -13.73 -10.36
CA ASP A 45 -0.26 -12.52 -11.11
C ASP A 45 -0.97 -11.29 -10.52
N ARG A 46 -2.20 -11.48 -10.02
CA ARG A 46 -2.93 -10.42 -9.32
C ARG A 46 -2.28 -10.07 -7.99
N LYS A 47 -1.86 -11.06 -7.20
CA LYS A 47 -1.14 -10.83 -5.94
C LYS A 47 0.18 -10.11 -6.18
N TRP A 48 0.94 -10.52 -7.19
CA TRP A 48 2.17 -9.86 -7.63
C TRP A 48 1.93 -8.38 -7.96
N LEU A 49 0.93 -8.08 -8.80
CA LEU A 49 0.62 -6.71 -9.20
C LEU A 49 0.21 -5.83 -8.01
N VAL A 50 -0.62 -6.37 -7.13
CA VAL A 50 -1.10 -5.66 -5.92
C VAL A 50 0.07 -5.38 -4.97
N SER A 51 0.95 -6.37 -4.74
CA SER A 51 2.15 -6.24 -3.91
C SER A 51 3.04 -5.10 -4.41
N CYS A 52 3.38 -5.11 -5.71
CA CYS A 52 4.17 -4.04 -6.33
C CYS A 52 3.52 -2.66 -6.16
N ARG A 53 2.19 -2.54 -6.36
CA ARG A 53 1.49 -1.24 -6.25
C ARG A 53 1.43 -0.71 -4.82
N MET A 54 1.28 -1.57 -3.83
CA MET A 54 1.28 -1.18 -2.41
C MET A 54 2.67 -0.64 -2.03
N VAL A 55 3.73 -1.37 -2.36
CA VAL A 55 5.11 -0.99 -2.00
C VAL A 55 5.57 0.27 -2.74
N ARG A 56 5.32 0.39 -4.05
CA ARG A 56 5.68 1.60 -4.83
C ARG A 56 5.03 2.86 -4.28
N ARG A 57 3.79 2.76 -3.81
CA ARG A 57 3.06 3.87 -3.21
C ARG A 57 3.71 4.33 -1.91
N GLN A 58 4.08 3.37 -1.06
CA GLN A 58 4.76 3.66 0.20
C GLN A 58 6.14 4.30 -0.01
N LEU A 59 6.91 3.80 -0.97
CA LEU A 59 8.22 4.36 -1.30
C LEU A 59 8.10 5.74 -1.97
N GLY A 60 7.10 5.93 -2.84
CA GLY A 60 6.84 7.21 -3.50
C GLY A 60 6.37 8.32 -2.55
N ASP A 61 5.62 7.98 -1.50
CA ASP A 61 5.17 8.96 -0.50
C ASP A 61 6.34 9.58 0.28
N THR A 62 7.45 8.85 0.39
CA THR A 62 8.67 9.30 1.09
C THR A 62 9.49 10.32 0.28
N ASP A 63 9.26 10.41 -1.03
CA ASP A 63 9.99 11.32 -1.93
C ASP A 63 9.32 12.71 -2.05
N SER A 64 8.19 12.91 -1.37
CA SER A 64 7.57 14.22 -1.18
C SER A 64 8.45 15.07 -0.27
N ALA A 65 9.50 15.62 -0.87
CA ALA A 65 10.54 16.46 -0.28
C ALA A 65 10.03 17.85 0.16
N ASP A 66 8.88 17.93 0.81
CA ASP A 66 8.53 19.08 1.64
C ASP A 66 8.83 18.68 3.09
N ALA A 67 9.49 19.57 3.84
CA ALA A 67 10.08 19.34 5.16
C ALA A 67 9.09 18.98 6.29
N VAL A 68 7.89 18.52 5.96
CA VAL A 68 6.83 18.16 6.88
C VAL A 68 6.87 16.66 7.11
N THR A 69 7.53 16.25 8.19
CA THR A 69 7.41 14.88 8.71
C THR A 69 5.99 14.68 9.22
N PHE A 70 5.26 13.74 8.63
CA PHE A 70 3.91 13.39 9.06
C PHE A 70 3.97 12.40 10.23
N PRO A 71 3.20 12.60 11.31
CA PRO A 71 3.11 11.60 12.36
C PRO A 71 2.50 10.31 11.81
N MET A 72 3.10 9.17 12.18
CA MET A 72 2.58 7.84 11.83
C MET A 72 1.10 7.72 12.23
N GLY A 73 0.27 7.17 11.35
CA GLY A 73 -1.17 7.04 11.59
C GLY A 73 -2.01 8.29 11.26
N ALA A 74 -1.40 9.40 10.84
CA ALA A 74 -2.15 10.57 10.39
C ALA A 74 -2.73 10.37 8.98
N THR A 75 -3.98 10.76 8.79
CA THR A 75 -4.68 10.76 7.48
C THR A 75 -4.91 12.18 6.95
N GLN A 76 -4.72 13.20 7.78
CA GLN A 76 -4.84 14.61 7.42
C GLN A 76 -3.93 15.42 8.34
N GLY A 77 -3.52 16.59 7.87
CA GLY A 77 -2.76 17.51 8.69
C GLY A 77 -2.64 18.88 8.04
N THR A 78 -2.21 19.83 8.86
CA THR A 78 -1.96 21.21 8.43
C THR A 78 -0.64 21.67 9.02
N ALA A 79 0.26 22.18 8.19
CA ALA A 79 1.47 22.86 8.61
C ALA A 79 1.29 24.37 8.38
N THR A 80 1.73 25.20 9.33
CA THR A 80 1.69 26.66 9.20
C THR A 80 3.06 27.25 9.51
N ALA A 81 3.58 28.09 8.62
CA ALA A 81 4.87 28.76 8.79
C ALA A 81 4.86 30.13 8.10
N LEU A 82 5.46 31.14 8.75
CA LEU A 82 5.62 32.50 8.21
C LEU A 82 4.32 33.12 7.64
N GLY A 83 3.16 32.78 8.21
CA GLY A 83 1.85 33.27 7.77
C GLY A 83 1.20 32.48 6.62
N TYR A 84 1.85 31.43 6.12
CA TYR A 84 1.29 30.49 5.14
C TYR A 84 0.81 29.22 5.85
N SER A 85 -0.30 28.65 5.39
CA SER A 85 -0.78 27.34 5.82
C SER A 85 -0.92 26.40 4.63
N GLN A 86 -0.43 25.18 4.79
CA GLN A 86 -0.57 24.07 3.85
C GLN A 86 -1.34 22.97 4.56
N SER A 87 -2.47 22.56 4.00
CA SER A 87 -3.24 21.42 4.47
C SER A 87 -3.17 20.29 3.47
N TRP A 88 -3.15 19.06 3.97
CA TRP A 88 -3.20 17.84 3.18
C TRP A 88 -4.20 16.87 3.77
N THR A 89 -4.76 16.04 2.90
CA THR A 89 -5.60 14.90 3.27
C THR A 89 -5.17 13.72 2.43
N MET A 90 -4.83 12.62 3.09
CA MET A 90 -4.48 11.35 2.47
C MET A 90 -5.74 10.71 1.91
N SER A 91 -5.75 10.44 0.61
CA SER A 91 -6.93 9.93 -0.08
C SER A 91 -7.17 8.43 0.14
N GLY A 92 -6.24 7.73 0.82
CA GLY A 92 -6.38 6.35 1.28
C GLY A 92 -5.24 5.98 2.24
N GLY A 93 -5.56 5.20 3.27
CA GLY A 93 -4.62 4.80 4.33
C GLY A 93 -4.18 5.94 5.25
N SER A 94 -3.25 5.64 6.14
CA SER A 94 -2.56 6.56 7.04
C SER A 94 -1.06 6.54 6.81
N THR A 95 -0.36 7.57 7.28
CA THR A 95 1.10 7.63 7.15
C THR A 95 1.75 6.40 7.79
N GLY A 96 2.52 5.67 6.98
CA GLY A 96 3.36 4.58 7.44
C GLY A 96 2.70 3.21 7.48
N GLU A 97 1.49 3.05 6.95
CA GLU A 97 0.87 1.74 6.75
C GLU A 97 0.71 1.41 5.26
N LEU A 98 0.80 0.12 4.93
CA LEU A 98 0.43 -0.36 3.61
C LEU A 98 -1.09 -0.50 3.51
N TYR A 99 -1.67 0.06 2.45
CA TYR A 99 -3.11 0.00 2.22
C TYR A 99 -3.49 -0.46 0.82
N LEU A 100 -4.64 -1.13 0.71
CA LEU A 100 -5.21 -1.58 -0.55
C LEU A 100 -6.15 -0.53 -1.15
N SER A 101 -5.93 -0.19 -2.42
CA SER A 101 -6.85 0.63 -3.21
C SER A 101 -8.13 -0.14 -3.56
N LYS A 102 -9.18 0.60 -3.95
CA LYS A 102 -10.46 0.00 -4.34
C LYS A 102 -10.33 -0.95 -5.54
N LEU A 103 -9.37 -0.68 -6.43
CA LEU A 103 -9.07 -1.53 -7.59
C LEU A 103 -8.34 -2.80 -7.15
N GLU A 104 -7.38 -2.70 -6.25
CA GLU A 104 -6.64 -3.86 -5.72
C GLU A 104 -7.57 -4.85 -5.01
N LYS A 105 -8.51 -4.35 -4.20
CA LYS A 105 -9.56 -5.18 -3.58
C LYS A 105 -10.43 -5.92 -4.60
N LYS A 106 -10.71 -5.29 -5.76
CA LYS A 106 -11.41 -5.95 -6.88
C LYS A 106 -10.53 -7.01 -7.56
N LEU A 107 -9.24 -6.74 -7.76
CA LEU A 107 -8.30 -7.71 -8.34
C LEU A 107 -8.21 -8.97 -7.47
N LEU A 108 -8.13 -8.79 -6.15
CA LEU A 108 -8.13 -9.88 -5.17
C LEU A 108 -9.49 -10.61 -5.05
N GLY A 109 -10.50 -10.22 -5.82
CA GLY A 109 -11.81 -10.89 -5.82
C GLY A 109 -12.70 -10.57 -4.60
N VAL A 110 -12.24 -9.73 -3.67
CA VAL A 110 -12.99 -9.35 -2.45
C VAL A 110 -14.10 -8.34 -2.77
N GLY A 111 -14.04 -7.70 -3.94
CA GLY A 111 -15.07 -6.77 -4.41
C GLY A 111 -15.30 -5.61 -3.44
N SER A 112 -16.51 -5.06 -3.42
CA SER A 112 -16.92 -3.98 -2.49
C SER A 112 -17.57 -4.51 -1.20
N ARG A 113 -17.53 -5.83 -0.93
CA ARG A 113 -18.30 -6.47 0.16
C ARG A 113 -17.56 -6.52 1.51
N LEU A 114 -16.77 -5.51 1.80
CA LEU A 114 -16.16 -5.37 3.14
C LEU A 114 -17.28 -5.17 4.18
N GLY A 115 -17.53 -6.21 4.99
CA GLY A 115 -18.48 -6.18 6.11
C GLY A 115 -19.88 -6.77 5.85
N ALA A 116 -20.16 -7.28 4.64
CA ALA A 116 -21.41 -7.98 4.34
C ALA A 116 -21.09 -9.41 3.85
N HIS A 117 -21.03 -10.35 4.80
CA HIS A 117 -20.82 -11.76 4.51
C HIS A 117 -22.16 -12.49 4.64
N SER A 118 -22.65 -13.08 3.55
CA SER A 118 -23.84 -13.94 3.62
C SER A 118 -23.43 -15.29 4.19
N PRO A 119 -24.10 -15.81 5.25
CA PRO A 119 -23.81 -17.15 5.79
C PRO A 119 -23.98 -18.27 4.75
N LEU A 120 -24.70 -18.01 3.66
CA LEU A 120 -24.95 -18.97 2.58
C LEU A 120 -23.75 -19.16 1.63
N GLU A 121 -22.76 -18.27 1.65
CA GLU A 121 -21.58 -18.39 0.79
C GLU A 121 -20.60 -19.50 1.23
N TYR A 122 -20.77 -20.08 2.44
CA TYR A 122 -19.99 -21.23 2.92
C TYR A 122 -20.57 -22.60 2.57
N LEU A 123 -21.78 -22.65 1.97
CA LEU A 123 -22.55 -23.88 1.79
C LEU A 123 -22.40 -24.53 0.40
N CYS A 124 -21.55 -24.00 -0.48
CA CYS A 124 -21.29 -24.55 -1.82
C CYS A 124 -19.83 -24.94 -2.00
#